data_AF-A0A803NZK0-F1
#
_entry.id   AF-A0A803NZK0-F1
#
_cell.length_a   1.000
_cell.length_b   1.000
_cell.length_c   1.000
_cell.angle_alpha   90.00
_cell.angle_beta   90.00
_cell.angle_gamma   90.00
#
_symmetry.space_group_name_H-M   'P 1'
#
loop_
_entity.id
_entity.type
_entity.pdbx_description
1 polymer ?
#
loop_
_entity_poly.entity_id
_entity_poly.type
_entity_poly.pdbx_seq_one_letter_code
_entity_poly.pdbx_strand_id
1 'polypeptide(L)'
;MVTIQASSAVYMKVSNISCSSQTRRRFGVSLAPTRAILNLPKVQNQAKSTTTNPLLSLPKIPYSLGFQDMDIIKRSNLDSSTVQMEKMYAILESVTDRVEMHKNIGEQRDNWNNLLLSSVNSITLAAATMAGISVLSSPSIALKLSSTILYLAATGILVIMNKIQPSQLAEEQRNASRLFKQLQTEIQTKLTIGNPTALDVNEAMEKVLALDKAYPLPLLGAMIEKFPETVESAVWWPRKTEQKKQKSQEVGMRNDYNNNNGWSPKLEEEMREVSKIIERKDVADYLRLSEKALKLNKMLAISGPVLTGLAAAATAVSGGFSSTHGVGAAATVVGVAAGALASVVNTLEHGGQVGMVFEMYRSNAGFFRLMEESIESNLKETDVERRENGEVFQTKVALKLGRSLSELKNLSSSSSRYINPHGSSDSEEFASKLF
;
A
#
# COMPACT_ATOMS: atom_id res chain seq x y z
N MET A 1 -3.75 56.03 -43.55
CA MET A 1 -3.15 55.64 -44.85
C MET A 1 -1.79 55.01 -44.53
N VAL A 2 -1.52 53.85 -45.13
CA VAL A 2 -0.30 53.01 -45.06
C VAL A 2 -0.20 52.00 -43.89
N THR A 3 -0.75 50.83 -44.21
CA THR A 3 -0.37 49.44 -43.89
C THR A 3 1.13 49.13 -43.80
N ILE A 4 1.50 48.09 -43.02
CA ILE A 4 2.33 46.94 -43.44
C ILE A 4 2.07 45.73 -42.49
N GLN A 5 1.76 44.58 -43.11
CA GLN A 5 1.70 43.20 -42.61
C GLN A 5 3.08 42.69 -42.18
N ALA A 6 3.18 41.77 -41.21
CA ALA A 6 3.47 40.31 -41.36
C ALA A 6 4.32 39.92 -40.14
N SER A 7 4.44 38.70 -39.60
CA SER A 7 3.78 37.40 -39.65
C SER A 7 4.54 36.55 -38.62
N SER A 8 3.87 35.64 -37.91
CA SER A 8 4.39 34.30 -37.53
C SER A 8 3.38 33.61 -36.60
N ALA A 9 2.56 32.74 -37.18
CA ALA A 9 1.76 31.76 -36.48
C ALA A 9 2.53 30.44 -36.45
N VAL A 10 2.75 29.88 -35.26
CA VAL A 10 3.28 28.52 -35.09
C VAL A 10 2.10 27.56 -35.13
N TYR A 11 2.07 26.75 -36.19
CA TYR A 11 1.14 25.65 -36.43
C TYR A 11 1.61 24.42 -35.62
N MET A 12 0.79 23.92 -34.69
CA MET A 12 0.99 22.56 -34.15
C MET A 12 -0.01 21.58 -34.77
N LYS A 13 0.57 20.50 -35.29
CA LYS A 13 -0.02 19.48 -36.14
C LYS A 13 -0.60 18.37 -35.24
N VAL A 14 -1.90 18.14 -35.31
CA VAL A 14 -2.56 16.98 -34.68
C VAL A 14 -2.44 15.79 -35.64
N SER A 15 -1.80 14.72 -35.17
CA SER A 15 -1.69 13.45 -35.90
C SER A 15 -2.96 12.62 -35.70
N ASN A 16 -3.75 12.48 -36.76
CA ASN A 16 -4.83 11.49 -36.83
C ASN A 16 -4.25 10.13 -37.26
N ILE A 17 -4.38 9.12 -36.41
CA ILE A 17 -4.19 7.71 -36.81
C ILE A 17 -5.55 7.19 -37.31
N SER A 18 -5.59 6.94 -38.61
CA SER A 18 -6.68 6.27 -39.31
C SER A 18 -6.46 4.77 -39.25
N CYS A 19 -7.46 3.99 -38.84
CA CYS A 19 -7.56 2.59 -39.22
C CYS A 19 -8.98 2.32 -39.69
N SER A 20 -9.06 1.94 -40.97
CA SER A 20 -10.27 1.66 -41.73
C SER A 20 -10.81 0.27 -41.43
N SER A 21 -12.12 0.15 -41.23
CA SER A 21 -12.90 -0.94 -41.81
C SER A 21 -14.32 -0.46 -42.09
N GLN A 22 -14.64 -0.39 -43.38
CA GLN A 22 -15.99 -0.15 -43.88
C GLN A 22 -16.84 -1.39 -43.61
N THR A 23 -18.01 -1.23 -43.01
CA THR A 23 -19.15 -2.11 -43.33
C THR A 23 -20.42 -1.26 -43.33
N ARG A 24 -20.94 -1.05 -44.54
CA ARG A 24 -22.18 -0.32 -44.83
C ARG A 24 -23.36 -1.28 -44.66
N ARG A 25 -24.26 -1.03 -43.71
CA ARG A 25 -25.68 -1.45 -43.79
C ARG A 25 -26.58 -0.39 -43.16
N ARG A 26 -27.41 0.26 -43.99
CA ARG A 26 -28.61 0.99 -43.56
C ARG A 26 -29.77 -0.01 -43.60
N PHE A 27 -30.57 -0.07 -42.53
CA PHE A 27 -32.03 -0.23 -42.56
C PHE A 27 -32.56 0.21 -41.19
N GLY A 28 -33.50 1.16 -41.18
CA GLY A 28 -34.15 1.64 -39.96
C GLY A 28 -35.22 0.66 -39.46
N VAL A 29 -35.63 0.82 -38.20
CA VAL A 29 -36.99 0.60 -37.65
C VAL A 29 -37.02 0.95 -36.15
N SER A 30 -38.04 1.75 -35.80
CA SER A 30 -38.84 1.85 -34.56
C SER A 30 -38.24 1.64 -33.16
N LEU A 31 -38.50 2.63 -32.30
CA LEU A 31 -38.46 2.58 -30.84
C LEU A 31 -39.46 1.56 -30.27
N ALA A 32 -38.99 0.68 -29.39
CA ALA A 32 -39.76 0.01 -28.33
C ALA A 32 -38.81 -0.43 -27.19
N PRO A 33 -39.23 -0.41 -25.91
CA PRO A 33 -38.33 -0.61 -24.78
C PRO A 33 -38.18 -2.10 -24.46
N THR A 34 -36.97 -2.65 -24.64
CA THR A 34 -36.69 -4.04 -24.29
C THR A 34 -36.30 -4.14 -22.82
N ARG A 35 -37.16 -4.77 -22.01
CA ARG A 35 -36.86 -5.24 -20.66
C ARG A 35 -35.66 -6.19 -20.70
N ALA A 36 -34.58 -5.87 -19.99
CA ALA A 36 -33.46 -6.79 -19.77
C ALA A 36 -33.83 -7.78 -18.66
N ILE A 37 -33.91 -9.07 -19.00
CA ILE A 37 -34.04 -10.17 -18.04
C ILE A 37 -32.62 -10.62 -17.68
N LEU A 38 -32.24 -10.41 -16.42
CA LEU A 38 -31.00 -10.94 -15.83
C LEU A 38 -31.16 -12.45 -15.59
N ASN A 39 -30.54 -13.27 -16.43
CA ASN A 39 -30.39 -14.69 -16.17
C ASN A 39 -29.13 -14.93 -15.33
N LEU A 40 -29.30 -15.18 -14.03
CA LEU A 40 -28.25 -15.70 -13.16
C LEU A 40 -28.07 -17.22 -13.40
N PRO A 41 -26.83 -17.74 -13.47
CA PRO A 41 -26.60 -19.18 -13.54
C PRO A 41 -26.94 -19.84 -12.21
N LYS A 42 -27.79 -20.86 -12.29
CA LYS A 42 -28.29 -21.67 -11.16
C LYS A 42 -27.25 -22.75 -10.84
N VAL A 43 -26.55 -22.64 -9.71
CA VAL A 43 -25.66 -23.70 -9.22
C VAL A 43 -26.51 -24.85 -8.67
N GLN A 44 -26.39 -26.01 -9.30
CA GLN A 44 -27.11 -27.23 -8.94
C GLN A 44 -26.28 -28.05 -7.96
N ASN A 45 -26.65 -28.03 -6.67
CA ASN A 45 -26.11 -28.94 -5.67
C ASN A 45 -26.60 -30.37 -5.95
N GLN A 46 -25.68 -31.30 -6.21
CA GLN A 46 -25.94 -32.73 -6.10
C GLN A 46 -25.04 -33.32 -5.01
N ALA A 47 -25.62 -33.49 -3.82
CA ALA A 47 -25.12 -34.43 -2.82
C ALA A 47 -25.78 -35.79 -3.09
N LYS A 48 -24.99 -36.84 -3.30
CA LYS A 48 -25.39 -38.24 -3.07
C LYS A 48 -24.20 -39.07 -2.59
N SER A 49 -24.31 -39.47 -1.33
CA SER A 49 -23.61 -40.57 -0.67
C SER A 49 -24.03 -41.92 -1.26
N THR A 50 -23.11 -42.85 -1.52
CA THR A 50 -23.38 -44.29 -1.46
C THR A 50 -22.11 -45.10 -1.18
N THR A 51 -22.12 -45.76 -0.03
CA THR A 51 -21.25 -46.86 0.42
C THR A 51 -21.42 -48.09 -0.49
N THR A 52 -20.33 -48.76 -0.87
CA THR A 52 -20.21 -50.25 -0.94
C THR A 52 -18.80 -50.67 -1.38
N ASN A 53 -18.10 -51.42 -0.52
CA ASN A 53 -16.96 -52.27 -0.90
C ASN A 53 -17.49 -53.58 -1.54
N PRO A 54 -16.68 -54.28 -2.35
CA PRO A 54 -16.36 -55.65 -1.96
C PRO A 54 -14.90 -56.07 -2.14
N LEU A 55 -14.50 -56.98 -1.25
CA LEU A 55 -13.21 -57.64 -1.03
C LEU A 55 -12.75 -58.55 -2.19
N LEU A 56 -11.43 -58.69 -2.34
CA LEU A 56 -10.79 -59.97 -2.68
C LEU A 56 -9.46 -60.14 -1.94
N SER A 57 -9.35 -61.27 -1.28
CA SER A 57 -8.40 -61.70 -0.24
C SER A 57 -7.08 -62.28 -0.76
N LEU A 58 -6.01 -62.25 0.06
CA LEU A 58 -5.05 -63.37 0.24
C LEU A 58 -4.15 -63.15 1.50
N PRO A 59 -3.37 -64.14 1.96
CA PRO A 59 -3.64 -65.06 3.06
C PRO A 59 -3.01 -64.68 4.43
N LYS A 60 -3.50 -65.31 5.51
CA LYS A 60 -2.96 -65.24 6.87
C LYS A 60 -1.54 -65.80 6.96
N ILE A 61 -0.62 -65.01 7.51
CA ILE A 61 0.66 -65.49 8.08
C ILE A 61 0.57 -65.25 9.60
N PRO A 62 0.86 -66.26 10.45
CA PRO A 62 0.73 -66.11 11.91
C PRO A 62 1.88 -65.27 12.47
N TYR A 63 1.53 -64.25 13.25
CA TYR A 63 2.48 -63.54 14.09
C TYR A 63 2.88 -64.43 15.28
N SER A 64 4.18 -64.65 15.43
CA SER A 64 4.79 -65.08 16.68
C SER A 64 5.85 -64.06 17.06
N LEU A 65 5.51 -63.30 18.11
CA LEU A 65 6.34 -62.61 19.10
C LEU A 65 7.65 -61.94 18.66
N GLY A 66 7.70 -60.63 18.92
CA GLY A 66 8.90 -59.99 19.44
C GLY A 66 9.09 -58.55 19.00
N PHE A 67 8.93 -57.62 19.94
CA PHE A 67 9.35 -56.21 19.91
C PHE A 67 8.53 -55.24 19.05
N GLN A 68 7.75 -54.36 19.69
CA GLN A 68 7.44 -53.02 19.15
C GLN A 68 6.80 -52.11 20.22
N ASP A 69 7.66 -51.49 21.04
CA ASP A 69 7.30 -50.29 21.82
C ASP A 69 7.94 -49.01 21.23
N MET A 70 8.56 -49.13 20.04
CA MET A 70 9.24 -48.03 19.32
C MET A 70 8.43 -47.45 18.14
N ASP A 71 7.31 -48.07 17.77
CA ASP A 71 6.55 -47.67 16.57
C ASP A 71 5.32 -46.80 16.85
N ILE A 72 4.83 -46.75 18.09
CA ILE A 72 3.68 -45.91 18.46
C ILE A 72 4.10 -44.43 18.54
N ILE A 73 5.27 -44.13 19.11
CA ILE A 73 5.83 -42.76 19.22
C ILE A 73 6.23 -42.20 17.85
N LYS A 74 6.68 -43.06 16.92
CA LYS A 74 6.98 -42.67 15.54
C LYS A 74 5.72 -42.37 14.74
N ARG A 75 4.65 -43.15 14.87
CA ARG A 75 3.36 -42.87 14.20
C ARG A 75 2.71 -41.59 14.71
N SER A 76 2.66 -41.37 16.02
CA SER A 76 2.07 -40.15 16.59
C SER A 76 2.83 -38.88 16.19
N ASN A 77 4.16 -38.94 16.11
CA ASN A 77 4.98 -37.82 15.62
C ASN A 77 4.83 -37.61 14.11
N LEU A 78 4.68 -38.68 13.32
CA LEU A 78 4.44 -38.58 11.89
C LEU A 78 3.07 -37.94 11.60
N ASP A 79 2.03 -38.34 12.32
CA ASP A 79 0.69 -37.76 12.21
C ASP A 79 0.68 -36.28 12.63
N SER A 80 1.35 -35.93 13.73
CA SER A 80 1.50 -34.54 14.17
C SER A 80 2.28 -33.68 13.17
N SER A 81 3.36 -34.20 12.58
CA SER A 81 4.15 -33.52 11.56
C SER A 81 3.37 -33.35 10.24
N THR A 82 2.55 -34.34 9.87
CA THR A 82 1.67 -34.30 8.70
C THR A 82 0.59 -33.25 8.88
N VAL A 83 -0.07 -33.20 10.05
CA VAL A 83 -1.06 -32.17 10.39
C VAL A 83 -0.44 -30.77 10.41
N GLN A 84 0.80 -30.62 10.91
CA GLN A 84 1.50 -29.31 10.91
C GLN A 84 1.86 -28.88 9.48
N MET A 85 2.26 -29.82 8.63
CA MET A 85 2.50 -29.57 7.21
C MET A 85 1.23 -29.17 6.47
N GLU A 86 0.12 -29.88 6.67
CA GLU A 86 -1.19 -29.52 6.11
C GLU A 86 -1.64 -28.12 6.54
N LYS A 87 -1.49 -27.78 7.83
CA LYS A 87 -1.79 -26.43 8.34
C LYS A 87 -0.92 -25.37 7.69
N MET A 88 0.37 -25.62 7.49
CA MET A 88 1.26 -24.69 6.78
C MET A 88 0.84 -24.48 5.32
N TYR A 89 0.43 -25.54 4.62
CA TYR A 89 -0.10 -25.42 3.26
C TYR A 89 -1.41 -24.63 3.21
N ALA A 90 -2.32 -24.85 4.17
CA ALA A 90 -3.56 -24.06 4.27
C ALA A 90 -3.27 -22.57 4.52
N ILE A 91 -2.29 -22.25 5.38
CA ILE A 91 -1.84 -20.87 5.58
C ILE A 91 -1.22 -20.31 4.29
N LEU A 92 -0.37 -21.08 3.60
CA LEU A 92 0.27 -20.67 2.36
C LEU A 92 -0.74 -20.35 1.25
N GLU A 93 -1.76 -21.19 1.08
CA GLU A 93 -2.85 -20.97 0.13
C GLU A 93 -3.58 -19.66 0.46
N SER A 94 -3.93 -19.48 1.73
CA SER A 94 -4.61 -18.28 2.22
C SER A 94 -3.76 -17.01 2.09
N VAL A 95 -2.43 -17.11 2.25
CA VAL A 95 -1.49 -16.00 2.01
C VAL A 95 -1.40 -15.68 0.51
N THR A 96 -1.36 -16.70 -0.34
CA THR A 96 -1.30 -16.54 -1.79
C THR A 96 -2.54 -15.82 -2.33
N ASP A 97 -3.73 -16.21 -1.85
CA ASP A 97 -4.98 -15.52 -2.16
C ASP A 97 -4.94 -14.04 -1.73
N ARG A 98 -4.47 -13.75 -0.50
CA ARG A 98 -4.31 -12.36 -0.03
C ARG A 98 -3.34 -11.53 -0.88
N VAL A 99 -2.25 -12.13 -1.37
CA VAL A 99 -1.32 -11.45 -2.28
C VAL A 99 -2.03 -10.95 -3.53
N GLU A 100 -2.82 -11.82 -4.16
CA GLU A 100 -3.58 -11.51 -5.37
C GLU A 100 -4.70 -10.51 -5.08
N MET A 101 -5.43 -10.71 -3.98
CA MET A 101 -6.48 -9.81 -3.53
C MET A 101 -5.97 -8.38 -3.31
N HIS A 102 -4.90 -8.19 -2.52
CA HIS A 102 -4.30 -6.87 -2.30
C HIS A 102 -3.78 -6.25 -3.61
N LYS A 103 -3.19 -7.06 -4.50
CA LYS A 103 -2.73 -6.57 -5.81
C LYS A 103 -3.90 -6.05 -6.64
N ASN A 104 -4.96 -6.84 -6.78
CA ASN A 104 -6.15 -6.48 -7.56
C ASN A 104 -6.85 -5.25 -6.99
N ILE A 105 -6.97 -5.15 -5.66
CA ILE A 105 -7.57 -4.00 -4.99
C ILE A 105 -6.71 -2.75 -5.17
N GLY A 106 -5.37 -2.87 -5.11
CA GLY A 106 -4.46 -1.77 -5.42
C GLY A 106 -4.70 -1.21 -6.83
N GLU A 107 -4.74 -2.09 -7.83
CA GLU A 107 -5.02 -1.71 -9.24
C GLU A 107 -6.40 -1.07 -9.42
N GLN A 108 -7.43 -1.58 -8.72
CA GLN A 108 -8.76 -0.97 -8.73
C GLN A 108 -8.75 0.45 -8.17
N ARG A 109 -8.02 0.68 -7.08
CA ARG A 109 -7.92 1.99 -6.41
C ARG A 109 -7.14 2.99 -7.26
N ASP A 110 -6.09 2.57 -7.97
CA ASP A 110 -5.42 3.41 -8.95
C ASP A 110 -6.34 3.81 -10.10
N ASN A 111 -7.11 2.85 -10.62
CA ASN A 111 -8.07 3.13 -11.68
C ASN A 111 -9.14 4.13 -11.20
N TRP A 112 -9.63 3.98 -9.97
CA TRP A 112 -10.54 4.95 -9.36
C TRP A 112 -9.90 6.34 -9.24
N ASN A 113 -8.64 6.42 -8.81
CA ASN A 113 -7.92 7.70 -8.73
C ASN A 113 -7.92 8.40 -10.10
N ASN A 114 -7.54 7.69 -11.15
CA ASN A 114 -7.45 8.24 -12.51
C ASN A 114 -8.81 8.65 -13.06
N LEU A 115 -9.84 7.81 -12.88
CA LEU A 115 -11.20 8.08 -13.33
C LEU A 115 -11.80 9.29 -12.61
N LEU A 116 -11.69 9.34 -11.28
CA LEU A 116 -12.23 10.44 -10.49
C LEU A 116 -11.47 11.74 -10.74
N LEU A 117 -10.13 11.70 -10.81
CA LEU A 117 -9.31 12.87 -11.14
C LEU A 117 -9.73 13.49 -12.48
N SER A 118 -9.78 12.67 -13.54
CA SER A 118 -10.14 13.11 -14.89
C SER A 118 -11.58 13.63 -14.95
N SER A 119 -12.51 12.93 -14.30
CA SER A 119 -13.92 13.33 -14.26
C SER A 119 -14.13 14.64 -13.52
N VAL A 120 -13.53 14.82 -12.34
CA VAL A 120 -13.63 16.05 -11.55
C VAL A 120 -13.03 17.23 -12.30
N ASN A 121 -11.84 17.06 -12.90
CA ASN A 121 -11.22 18.11 -13.71
C ASN A 121 -12.09 18.50 -14.90
N SER A 122 -12.64 17.51 -15.61
CA SER A 122 -13.52 17.74 -16.77
C SER A 122 -14.80 18.48 -16.36
N ILE A 123 -15.46 18.05 -15.28
CA ILE A 123 -16.66 18.69 -14.74
C ILE A 123 -16.35 20.14 -14.33
N THR A 124 -15.27 20.35 -13.59
CA THR A 124 -14.87 21.67 -13.08
C THR A 124 -14.51 22.63 -14.22
N LEU A 125 -13.79 22.16 -15.23
CA LEU A 125 -13.40 22.96 -16.39
C LEU A 125 -14.59 23.23 -17.33
N ALA A 126 -15.50 22.27 -17.49
CA ALA A 126 -16.75 22.46 -18.21
C ALA A 126 -17.63 23.51 -17.50
N ALA A 127 -17.73 23.44 -16.17
CA ALA A 127 -18.42 24.44 -15.37
C ALA A 127 -17.80 25.84 -15.54
N ALA A 128 -16.46 25.94 -15.52
CA ALA A 128 -15.75 27.20 -15.76
C ALA A 128 -16.03 27.76 -17.14
N THR A 129 -16.04 26.90 -18.16
CA THR A 129 -16.30 27.29 -19.53
C THR A 129 -17.76 27.76 -19.71
N MET A 130 -18.73 27.04 -19.14
CA MET A 130 -20.13 27.45 -19.14
C MET A 130 -20.35 28.77 -18.38
N ALA A 131 -19.69 28.96 -17.24
CA ALA A 131 -19.71 30.22 -16.50
C ALA A 131 -19.13 31.37 -17.34
N GLY A 132 -17.97 31.18 -18.00
CA GLY A 132 -17.36 32.17 -18.87
C GLY A 132 -18.21 32.53 -20.09
N ILE A 133 -18.74 31.53 -20.81
CA ILE A 133 -19.60 31.74 -21.99
C ILE A 133 -20.92 32.44 -21.61
N SER A 134 -21.41 32.26 -20.38
CA SER A 134 -22.64 32.91 -19.92
C SER A 134 -22.56 34.45 -19.89
N VAL A 135 -21.35 35.03 -19.91
CA VAL A 135 -21.14 36.49 -20.03
C VAL A 135 -21.36 36.96 -21.47
N LEU A 136 -21.13 36.09 -22.46
CA LEU A 136 -21.12 36.45 -23.88
C LEU A 136 -22.42 36.09 -24.61
N SER A 137 -23.29 35.27 -24.01
CA SER A 137 -24.42 34.63 -24.70
C SER A 137 -25.74 34.78 -23.94
N SER A 138 -26.84 34.90 -24.69
CA SER A 138 -28.22 34.82 -24.20
C SER A 138 -28.93 33.61 -24.83
N PRO A 139 -29.62 32.73 -24.07
CA PRO A 139 -29.96 32.87 -22.65
C PRO A 139 -28.86 32.41 -21.68
N SER A 140 -28.37 33.32 -20.84
CA SER A 140 -27.28 33.11 -19.88
C SER A 140 -27.68 32.34 -18.62
N ILE A 141 -28.98 32.31 -18.28
CA ILE A 141 -29.51 31.67 -17.06
C ILE A 141 -29.28 30.16 -17.06
N ALA A 142 -29.55 29.49 -18.18
CA ALA A 142 -29.37 28.03 -18.30
C ALA A 142 -27.90 27.63 -18.14
N LEU A 143 -26.98 28.40 -18.72
CA LEU A 143 -25.54 28.17 -18.60
C LEU A 143 -25.03 28.39 -17.18
N LYS A 144 -25.49 29.46 -16.49
CA LYS A 144 -25.14 29.75 -15.08
C LYS A 144 -25.67 28.70 -14.11
N LEU A 145 -26.91 28.25 -14.33
CA LEU A 145 -27.49 27.17 -13.52
C LEU A 145 -26.71 25.87 -13.73
N SER A 146 -26.41 25.53 -14.99
CA SER A 146 -25.64 24.31 -15.33
C SER A 146 -24.23 24.35 -14.73
N SER A 147 -23.50 25.45 -14.85
CA SER A 147 -22.17 25.58 -14.26
C SER A 147 -22.20 25.52 -12.73
N THR A 148 -23.19 26.14 -12.09
CA THR A 148 -23.37 26.05 -10.63
C THR A 148 -23.59 24.60 -10.19
N ILE A 149 -24.47 23.86 -10.87
CA ILE A 149 -24.74 22.44 -10.59
C ILE A 149 -23.47 21.61 -10.78
N LEU A 150 -22.73 21.82 -11.87
CA LEU A 150 -21.49 21.10 -12.14
C LEU A 150 -20.41 21.40 -11.08
N TYR A 151 -20.24 22.64 -10.63
CA TYR A 151 -19.33 22.96 -9.53
C TYR A 151 -19.75 22.31 -8.21
N LEU A 152 -21.05 22.29 -7.89
CA LEU A 152 -21.56 21.60 -6.70
C LEU A 152 -21.32 20.09 -6.79
N ALA A 153 -21.55 19.48 -7.97
CA ALA A 153 -21.27 18.08 -8.21
C ALA A 153 -19.76 17.77 -8.04
N ALA A 154 -18.89 18.59 -8.64
CA ALA A 154 -17.44 18.48 -8.47
C ALA A 154 -17.03 18.60 -7.00
N THR A 155 -17.61 19.55 -6.26
CA THR A 155 -17.36 19.73 -4.82
C THR A 155 -17.73 18.47 -4.04
N GLY A 156 -18.91 17.90 -4.29
CA GLY A 156 -19.36 16.68 -3.61
C GLY A 156 -18.48 15.47 -3.91
N ILE A 157 -18.11 15.29 -5.19
CA ILE A 157 -17.21 14.20 -5.61
C ILE A 157 -15.83 14.40 -4.96
N LEU A 158 -15.29 15.62 -4.94
CA LEU A 158 -14.01 15.93 -4.30
C LEU A 158 -14.02 15.63 -2.80
N VAL A 159 -15.10 15.97 -2.08
CA VAL A 159 -15.20 15.64 -0.65
C VAL A 159 -15.15 14.13 -0.43
N ILE A 160 -15.86 13.34 -1.23
CA ILE A 160 -15.85 11.87 -1.15
C ILE A 160 -14.47 11.33 -1.55
N MET A 161 -13.91 11.79 -2.66
CA MET A 161 -12.58 11.41 -3.15
C MET A 161 -11.49 11.74 -2.13
N ASN A 162 -11.61 12.85 -1.41
CA ASN A 162 -10.69 13.25 -0.34
C ASN A 162 -10.92 12.48 0.95
N LYS A 163 -12.07 11.84 1.15
CA LYS A 163 -12.27 10.91 2.27
C LYS A 163 -11.69 9.53 1.99
N ILE A 164 -11.85 9.03 0.77
CA ILE A 164 -11.38 7.69 0.37
C ILE A 164 -9.90 7.71 -0.01
N GLN A 165 -9.47 8.77 -0.68
CA GLN A 165 -8.13 9.03 -1.23
C GLN A 165 -7.52 7.81 -1.95
N PRO A 166 -8.04 7.51 -3.16
CA PRO A 166 -7.74 6.25 -3.82
C PRO A 166 -6.24 6.01 -4.08
N SER A 167 -5.44 7.06 -4.35
CA SER A 167 -4.00 6.92 -4.58
C SER A 167 -3.20 6.48 -3.35
N GLN A 168 -3.48 7.06 -2.18
CA GLN A 168 -2.86 6.64 -0.93
C GLN A 168 -3.26 5.20 -0.60
N LEU A 169 -4.55 4.96 -0.73
CA LEU A 169 -5.15 3.68 -0.39
C LEU A 169 -4.71 2.57 -1.36
N ALA A 170 -4.34 2.89 -2.61
CA ALA A 170 -3.70 1.95 -3.53
C ALA A 170 -2.28 1.56 -3.05
N GLU A 171 -1.50 2.54 -2.58
CA GLU A 171 -0.14 2.32 -2.10
C GLU A 171 -0.10 1.43 -0.86
N GLU A 172 -1.03 1.63 0.07
CA GLU A 172 -1.19 0.75 1.22
C GLU A 172 -1.40 -0.72 0.79
N GLN A 173 -2.15 -0.97 -0.29
CA GLN A 173 -2.36 -2.33 -0.79
C GLN A 173 -1.16 -2.89 -1.54
N ARG A 174 -0.40 -2.05 -2.25
CA ARG A 174 0.86 -2.49 -2.85
C ARG A 174 1.83 -2.93 -1.76
N ASN A 175 1.92 -2.17 -0.67
CA ASN A 175 2.75 -2.57 0.47
C ASN A 175 2.24 -3.85 1.14
N ALA A 176 0.92 -3.98 1.35
CA ALA A 176 0.31 -5.21 1.86
C ALA A 176 0.64 -6.42 0.98
N SER A 177 0.44 -6.31 -0.34
CA SER A 177 0.77 -7.37 -1.32
C SER A 177 2.25 -7.75 -1.24
N ARG A 178 3.16 -6.78 -1.10
CA ARG A 178 4.60 -7.04 -0.92
C ARG A 178 4.89 -7.79 0.38
N LEU A 179 4.27 -7.40 1.50
CA LEU A 179 4.47 -8.05 2.80
C LEU A 179 3.91 -9.47 2.82
N PHE A 180 2.73 -9.70 2.24
CA PHE A 180 2.18 -11.04 2.08
C PHE A 180 3.04 -11.90 1.15
N LYS A 181 3.63 -11.36 0.08
CA LYS A 181 4.60 -12.08 -0.76
C LYS A 181 5.84 -12.50 0.04
N GLN A 182 6.36 -11.60 0.88
CA GLN A 182 7.49 -11.94 1.75
C GLN A 182 7.14 -13.09 2.71
N LEU A 183 5.96 -13.04 3.32
CA LEU A 183 5.47 -14.12 4.18
C LEU A 183 5.25 -15.43 3.42
N GLN A 184 4.72 -15.35 2.18
CA GLN A 184 4.57 -16.49 1.28
C GLN A 184 5.91 -17.18 1.04
N THR A 185 6.95 -16.40 0.68
CA THR A 185 8.30 -16.92 0.45
C THR A 185 8.92 -17.48 1.73
N GLU A 186 8.69 -16.85 2.88
CA GLU A 186 9.16 -17.37 4.18
C GLU A 186 8.55 -18.74 4.48
N ILE A 187 7.23 -18.88 4.31
CA ILE A 187 6.50 -20.14 4.53
C ILE A 187 6.97 -21.22 3.53
N GLN A 188 7.10 -20.88 2.24
CA GLN A 188 7.61 -21.80 1.22
C GLN A 188 9.02 -22.28 1.53
N THR A 189 9.89 -21.38 2.01
CA THR A 189 11.25 -21.73 2.41
C THR A 189 11.23 -22.72 3.59
N LYS A 190 10.42 -22.45 4.63
CA LYS A 190 10.25 -23.38 5.76
C LYS A 190 9.70 -24.74 5.33
N LEU A 191 8.72 -24.76 4.42
CA LEU A 191 8.17 -26.00 3.87
C LEU A 191 9.20 -26.80 3.07
N THR A 192 10.05 -26.13 2.29
CA THR A 192 11.10 -26.76 1.46
C THR A 192 12.22 -27.34 2.30
N ILE A 193 12.60 -26.67 3.40
CA ILE A 193 13.59 -27.18 4.37
C ILE A 193 13.04 -28.42 5.11
N GLY A 194 11.72 -28.53 5.23
CA GLY A 194 11.03 -29.66 5.85
C GLY A 194 10.89 -29.54 7.37
N ASN A 195 10.03 -30.37 7.95
CA ASN A 195 9.75 -30.45 9.40
C ASN A 195 9.16 -29.18 10.05
N PRO A 196 8.07 -28.59 9.51
CA PRO A 196 7.40 -27.45 10.14
C PRO A 196 6.86 -27.85 11.52
N THR A 197 7.18 -27.05 12.55
CA THR A 197 6.72 -27.30 13.93
C THR A 197 5.39 -26.60 14.22
N ALA A 198 4.72 -26.97 15.31
CA ALA A 198 3.51 -26.27 15.77
C ALA A 198 3.79 -24.80 16.09
N LEU A 199 5.02 -24.47 16.49
CA LEU A 199 5.46 -23.09 16.70
C LEU A 199 5.56 -22.32 15.38
N ASP A 200 6.07 -22.95 14.32
CA ASP A 200 6.14 -22.33 12.99
C ASP A 200 4.74 -22.05 12.44
N VAL A 201 3.80 -23.00 12.60
CA VAL A 201 2.39 -22.83 12.23
C VAL A 201 1.78 -21.63 12.96
N ASN A 202 2.00 -21.52 14.28
CA ASN A 202 1.48 -20.42 15.07
C ASN A 202 2.14 -19.07 14.69
N GLU A 203 3.45 -19.05 14.47
CA GLU A 203 4.17 -17.85 14.04
C GLU A 203 3.65 -17.35 12.67
N ALA A 204 3.47 -18.25 11.71
CA ALA A 204 2.92 -17.89 10.41
C ALA A 204 1.48 -17.38 10.52
N MET A 205 0.65 -18.02 11.34
CA MET A 205 -0.72 -17.57 11.60
C MET A 205 -0.75 -16.17 12.25
N GLU A 206 0.08 -15.93 13.28
CA GLU A 206 0.19 -14.63 13.94
C GLU A 206 0.65 -13.54 12.97
N LYS A 207 1.61 -13.86 12.09
CA LYS A 207 2.08 -12.96 11.02
C LYS A 207 0.96 -12.62 10.03
N VAL A 208 0.16 -13.60 9.61
CA VAL A 208 -1.01 -13.37 8.74
C VAL A 208 -2.00 -12.43 9.42
N LEU A 209 -2.38 -12.72 10.67
CA LEU A 209 -3.35 -11.93 11.41
C LEU A 209 -2.85 -10.51 11.71
N ALA A 210 -1.55 -10.35 11.95
CA ALA A 210 -0.92 -9.05 12.13
C ALA A 210 -0.97 -8.21 10.85
N LEU A 211 -0.70 -8.82 9.69
CA LEU A 211 -0.83 -8.16 8.39
C LEU A 211 -2.29 -7.82 8.06
N ASP A 212 -3.23 -8.72 8.32
CA ASP A 212 -4.68 -8.46 8.12
C ASP A 212 -5.16 -7.28 8.98
N LYS A 213 -4.64 -7.16 10.21
CA LYS A 213 -4.93 -6.04 11.10
C LYS A 213 -4.26 -4.74 10.65
N ALA A 214 -3.04 -4.83 10.14
CA ALA A 214 -2.28 -3.67 9.68
C ALA A 214 -2.81 -3.10 8.35
N TYR A 215 -3.34 -3.96 7.47
CA TYR A 215 -3.85 -3.57 6.14
C TYR A 215 -5.29 -4.05 5.91
N PRO A 216 -6.26 -3.48 6.63
CA PRO A 216 -7.66 -3.83 6.48
C PRO A 216 -8.18 -3.51 5.06
N LEU A 217 -8.98 -4.43 4.54
CA LEU A 217 -9.60 -4.31 3.21
C LEU A 217 -10.83 -3.38 3.14
N PRO A 218 -11.68 -3.25 4.19
CA PRO A 218 -12.90 -2.45 4.12
C PRO A 218 -12.64 -0.96 3.93
N LEU A 219 -13.39 -0.34 3.01
CA LEU A 219 -13.32 1.09 2.69
C LEU A 219 -13.98 2.00 3.75
N LEU A 220 -14.82 1.44 4.62
CA LEU A 220 -15.64 2.16 5.62
C LEU A 220 -15.73 1.31 6.89
N GLY A 221 -14.91 1.60 7.91
CA GLY A 221 -15.07 1.02 9.25
C GLY A 221 -13.79 0.92 10.08
N ALA A 222 -12.66 0.60 9.46
CA ALA A 222 -11.36 0.54 10.13
C ALA A 222 -10.25 0.86 9.11
N MET A 223 -10.26 2.05 8.53
CA MET A 223 -9.20 2.49 7.63
C MET A 223 -8.02 3.02 8.45
N ILE A 224 -6.78 2.82 7.98
CA ILE A 224 -5.65 3.59 8.51
C ILE A 224 -6.03 5.06 8.37
N GLU A 225 -5.83 5.84 9.44
CA GLU A 225 -6.20 7.26 9.41
C GLU A 225 -5.44 7.96 8.28
N LYS A 226 -6.19 8.49 7.32
CA LYS A 226 -5.66 9.32 6.22
C LYS A 226 -4.79 10.47 6.74
N PHE A 227 -5.17 11.02 7.89
CA PHE A 227 -4.63 12.25 8.45
C PHE A 227 -4.33 12.08 9.93
N PRO A 228 -3.32 11.28 10.30
CA PRO A 228 -3.00 11.10 11.71
C PRO A 228 -2.57 12.44 12.31
N GLU A 229 -2.81 12.61 13.62
CA GLU A 229 -2.35 13.77 14.39
C GLU A 229 -0.83 13.74 14.54
N THR A 230 -0.26 12.55 14.77
CA THR A 230 1.18 12.29 14.85
C THR A 230 1.60 11.32 13.76
N VAL A 231 2.64 11.67 13.00
CA VAL A 231 3.14 10.74 11.97
C VAL A 231 4.03 9.70 12.65
N GLU A 232 3.52 8.47 12.68
CA GLU A 232 4.27 7.33 13.17
C GLU A 232 4.70 6.43 12.02
N SER A 233 5.88 5.82 12.19
CA SER A 233 6.39 4.73 11.36
C SER A 233 5.36 3.60 11.28
N ALA A 234 5.14 3.02 10.10
CA ALA A 234 4.21 1.90 9.97
C ALA A 234 4.69 0.66 10.76
N VAL A 235 3.79 0.04 11.53
CA VAL A 235 4.06 -1.16 12.36
C VAL A 235 3.14 -2.28 11.87
N TRP A 236 3.73 -3.32 11.27
CA TRP A 236 2.95 -4.43 10.69
C TRP A 236 3.35 -5.81 11.20
N TRP A 237 4.40 -5.90 12.01
CA TRP A 237 4.75 -7.12 12.73
C TRP A 237 4.45 -6.95 14.22
N PRO A 238 3.97 -8.00 14.91
CA PRO A 238 3.83 -7.94 16.35
C PRO A 238 5.23 -7.67 16.93
N ARG A 239 5.33 -6.66 17.81
CA ARG A 239 6.57 -6.48 18.58
C ARG A 239 6.85 -7.81 19.24
N LYS A 240 8.10 -8.28 19.13
CA LYS A 240 8.63 -9.42 19.91
C LYS A 240 8.67 -9.02 21.39
N THR A 241 7.51 -8.73 21.96
CA THR A 241 7.33 -8.38 23.36
C THR A 241 7.46 -9.69 24.11
N GLU A 242 8.38 -9.71 25.07
CA GLU A 242 8.59 -10.56 26.26
C GLU A 242 7.79 -11.86 26.53
N GLN A 243 6.79 -12.27 25.77
CA GLN A 243 6.10 -13.57 25.87
C GLN A 243 7.04 -14.76 25.70
N LYS A 244 8.21 -14.52 25.10
CA LYS A 244 9.30 -15.49 25.02
C LYS A 244 10.15 -15.58 26.31
N LYS A 245 9.88 -14.76 27.33
CA LYS A 245 10.50 -14.82 28.69
C LYS A 245 9.79 -15.79 29.64
N GLN A 246 8.50 -16.10 29.46
CA GLN A 246 7.76 -16.90 30.45
C GLN A 246 7.71 -18.41 30.18
N LYS A 247 8.08 -18.89 28.98
CA LYS A 247 7.98 -20.33 28.63
C LYS A 247 9.26 -21.14 28.81
N SER A 248 10.36 -20.55 29.28
CA SER A 248 11.66 -21.22 29.31
C SER A 248 12.51 -20.77 30.49
N GLN A 249 11.97 -20.84 31.70
CA GLN A 249 12.77 -20.83 32.93
C GLN A 249 13.13 -22.26 33.39
N GLU A 250 12.75 -23.29 32.62
CA GLU A 250 13.03 -24.70 32.88
C GLU A 250 13.49 -25.45 31.62
N VAL A 251 14.64 -25.10 31.03
CA VAL A 251 15.46 -26.10 30.30
C VAL A 251 16.92 -25.77 30.59
N GLY A 252 17.63 -26.75 31.11
CA GLY A 252 18.87 -26.59 31.89
C GLY A 252 20.03 -25.90 31.18
N MET A 253 20.84 -25.23 32.01
CA MET A 253 22.19 -24.78 31.69
C MET A 253 22.99 -25.90 31.03
N ARG A 254 23.18 -25.83 29.72
CA ARG A 254 24.29 -26.48 29.04
C ARG A 254 25.28 -25.38 28.68
N ASN A 255 26.28 -25.23 29.53
CA ASN A 255 27.42 -24.34 29.30
C ASN A 255 28.19 -24.81 28.07
N ASP A 256 27.85 -24.28 26.89
CA ASP A 256 28.69 -24.37 25.70
C ASP A 256 29.32 -22.99 25.45
N TYR A 257 30.44 -22.73 26.11
CA TYR A 257 31.17 -21.45 26.10
C TYR A 257 31.82 -21.10 24.75
N ASN A 258 31.51 -21.80 23.66
CA ASN A 258 32.26 -21.67 22.42
C ASN A 258 31.43 -21.64 21.12
N ASN A 259 30.11 -21.66 21.20
CA ASN A 259 29.27 -21.65 19.99
C ASN A 259 28.47 -20.35 19.89
N ASN A 260 29.13 -19.24 19.53
CA ASN A 260 28.49 -17.92 19.43
C ASN A 260 27.47 -17.78 18.28
N ASN A 261 27.01 -18.87 17.64
CA ASN A 261 26.04 -18.85 16.52
C ASN A 261 26.35 -17.75 15.47
N GLY A 262 27.62 -17.68 15.04
CA GLY A 262 28.09 -16.70 14.05
C GLY A 262 28.22 -15.25 14.56
N TRP A 263 27.95 -14.97 15.84
CA TRP A 263 28.14 -13.66 16.44
C TRP A 263 29.57 -13.48 16.97
N SER A 264 30.16 -12.32 16.67
CA SER A 264 31.41 -11.88 17.27
C SER A 264 31.19 -10.53 17.97
N PRO A 265 31.96 -10.19 19.01
CA PRO A 265 31.86 -8.87 19.65
C PRO A 265 32.01 -7.72 18.65
N LYS A 266 32.86 -7.92 17.62
CA LYS A 266 33.01 -6.98 16.51
C LYS A 266 31.72 -6.83 15.70
N LEU A 267 31.07 -7.95 15.34
CA LEU A 267 29.82 -7.93 14.60
C LEU A 267 28.68 -7.29 15.40
N GLU A 268 28.61 -7.54 16.71
CA GLU A 268 27.63 -6.91 17.59
C GLU A 268 27.78 -5.38 17.60
N GLU A 269 29.00 -4.88 17.69
CA GLU A 269 29.27 -3.44 17.62
C GLU A 269 28.98 -2.87 16.23
N GLU A 270 29.34 -3.59 15.16
CA GLU A 270 29.00 -3.20 13.78
C GLU A 270 27.48 -3.05 13.61
N MET A 271 26.68 -4.02 14.07
CA MET A 271 25.22 -3.98 13.99
C MET A 271 24.63 -2.87 14.88
N ARG A 272 25.17 -2.69 16.09
CA ARG A 272 24.76 -1.61 16.99
C ARG A 272 24.95 -0.24 16.34
N GLU A 273 26.08 -0.02 15.70
CA GLU A 273 26.36 1.26 15.07
C GLU A 273 25.48 1.48 13.83
N VAL A 274 25.29 0.46 13.00
CA VAL A 274 24.32 0.51 11.89
C VAL A 274 22.92 0.86 12.39
N SER A 275 22.46 0.26 13.49
CA SER A 275 21.16 0.55 14.09
C SER A 275 21.01 2.02 14.47
N LYS A 276 22.05 2.62 15.07
CA LYS A 276 22.02 4.04 15.44
C LYS A 276 21.99 4.96 14.22
N ILE A 277 22.68 4.62 13.13
CA ILE A 277 22.64 5.41 11.88
C ILE A 277 21.24 5.36 11.29
N ILE A 278 20.63 4.16 11.23
CA ILE A 278 19.26 3.97 10.76
C ILE A 278 18.29 4.86 11.55
N GLU A 279 18.39 4.88 12.87
CA GLU A 279 17.52 5.68 13.74
C GLU A 279 17.75 7.19 13.53
N ARG A 280 19.01 7.65 13.57
CA ARG A 280 19.38 9.07 13.52
C ARG A 280 19.18 9.71 12.14
N LYS A 281 19.33 8.94 11.07
CA LYS A 281 19.28 9.42 9.68
C LYS A 281 18.04 8.91 8.96
N ASP A 282 18.01 7.63 8.61
CA ASP A 282 16.97 7.08 7.74
C ASP A 282 15.56 7.27 8.35
N VAL A 283 15.32 6.81 9.58
CA VAL A 283 14.01 6.95 10.25
C VAL A 283 13.62 8.42 10.41
N ALA A 284 14.51 9.24 10.95
CA ALA A 284 14.24 10.65 11.23
C ALA A 284 13.92 11.45 9.95
N ASP A 285 14.68 11.28 8.89
CA ASP A 285 14.47 12.01 7.63
C ASP A 285 13.21 11.54 6.90
N TYR A 286 12.93 10.23 6.86
CA TYR A 286 11.69 9.75 6.25
C TYR A 286 10.44 10.19 7.03
N LEU A 287 10.49 10.24 8.37
CA LEU A 287 9.41 10.81 9.16
C LEU A 287 9.23 12.30 8.86
N ARG A 288 10.32 13.08 8.80
CA ARG A 288 10.26 14.49 8.44
C ARG A 288 9.69 14.72 7.04
N LEU A 289 10.05 13.89 6.06
CA LEU A 289 9.50 13.96 4.70
C LEU A 289 8.02 13.59 4.68
N SER A 290 7.62 12.54 5.41
CA SER A 290 6.22 12.14 5.54
C SER A 290 5.37 13.24 6.18
N GLU A 291 5.86 13.95 7.21
CA GLU A 291 5.14 15.10 7.79
C GLU A 291 4.93 16.24 6.80
N LYS A 292 5.94 16.56 5.98
CA LYS A 292 5.84 17.58 4.93
C LYS A 292 4.82 17.18 3.87
N ALA A 293 4.89 15.94 3.39
CA ALA A 293 3.94 15.39 2.42
C ALA A 293 2.51 15.38 2.99
N LEU A 294 2.35 15.01 4.27
CA LEU A 294 1.06 15.01 4.97
C LEU A 294 0.45 16.42 5.05
N LYS A 295 1.25 17.44 5.42
CA LYS A 295 0.80 18.83 5.49
C LYS A 295 0.36 19.34 4.11
N LEU A 296 1.11 19.02 3.06
CA LEU A 296 0.73 19.35 1.69
C LEU A 296 -0.57 18.65 1.27
N ASN A 297 -0.70 17.35 1.55
CA ASN A 297 -1.90 16.58 1.26
C ASN A 297 -3.14 17.15 1.99
N LYS A 298 -3.01 17.49 3.28
CA LYS A 298 -4.06 18.16 4.08
C LYS A 298 -4.49 19.49 3.44
N MET A 299 -3.51 20.31 3.05
CA MET A 299 -3.79 21.62 2.43
C MET A 299 -4.56 21.48 1.12
N LEU A 300 -4.11 20.58 0.23
CA LEU A 300 -4.75 20.37 -1.07
C LEU A 300 -6.15 19.77 -0.93
N ALA A 301 -6.30 18.78 -0.04
CA ALA A 301 -7.58 18.10 0.23
C ALA A 301 -8.68 19.04 0.74
N ILE A 302 -8.31 20.14 1.38
CA ILE A 302 -9.24 21.19 1.82
C ILE A 302 -9.45 22.21 0.70
N SER A 303 -8.38 22.61 0.02
CA SER A 303 -8.40 23.67 -0.98
C SER A 303 -9.27 23.33 -2.20
N GLY A 304 -9.24 22.08 -2.69
CA GLY A 304 -10.02 21.65 -3.85
C GLY A 304 -11.53 21.85 -3.67
N PRO A 305 -12.16 21.24 -2.64
CA PRO A 305 -13.56 21.46 -2.30
C PRO A 305 -13.92 22.92 -2.01
N VAL A 306 -13.05 23.66 -1.31
CA VAL A 306 -13.30 25.07 -0.99
C VAL A 306 -13.34 25.94 -2.24
N LEU A 307 -12.39 25.75 -3.16
CA LEU A 307 -12.31 26.50 -4.42
C LEU A 307 -13.47 26.17 -5.36
N THR A 308 -13.84 24.88 -5.48
CA THR A 308 -15.02 24.47 -6.28
C THR A 308 -16.33 24.98 -5.67
N GLY A 309 -16.47 24.96 -4.34
CA GLY A 309 -17.62 25.51 -3.63
C GLY A 309 -17.72 27.04 -3.80
N LEU A 310 -16.59 27.75 -3.71
CA LEU A 310 -16.53 29.19 -4.00
C LEU A 310 -16.92 29.47 -5.46
N ALA A 311 -16.45 28.65 -6.40
CA ALA A 311 -16.81 28.78 -7.81
C ALA A 311 -18.31 28.61 -8.04
N ALA A 312 -18.95 27.65 -7.36
CA ALA A 312 -20.39 27.46 -7.36
C ALA A 312 -21.12 28.69 -6.82
N ALA A 313 -20.73 29.18 -5.64
CA ALA A 313 -21.35 30.34 -5.00
C ALA A 313 -21.22 31.60 -5.86
N ALA A 314 -20.02 31.88 -6.38
CA ALA A 314 -19.74 33.03 -7.25
C ALA A 314 -20.56 32.97 -8.55
N THR A 315 -20.74 31.78 -9.12
CA THR A 315 -21.54 31.60 -10.33
C THR A 315 -23.05 31.70 -10.07
N ALA A 316 -23.52 31.27 -8.91
CA ALA A 316 -24.92 31.40 -8.49
C ALA A 316 -25.30 32.88 -8.28
N VAL A 317 -24.47 33.65 -7.56
CA VAL A 317 -24.76 35.06 -7.27
C VAL A 317 -24.62 35.95 -8.50
N SER A 318 -23.85 35.55 -9.52
CA SER A 318 -23.78 36.27 -10.80
C SER A 318 -25.11 36.26 -11.59
N GLY A 319 -26.08 35.41 -11.19
CA GLY A 319 -27.41 35.33 -11.79
C GLY A 319 -28.55 36.00 -11.00
N GLY A 320 -28.34 36.29 -9.71
CA GLY A 320 -29.40 36.78 -8.80
C GLY A 320 -29.46 38.30 -8.61
N PHE A 321 -28.36 39.01 -8.86
CA PHE A 321 -28.33 40.46 -8.76
C PHE A 321 -28.52 41.08 -10.14
N SER A 322 -29.54 41.92 -10.28
CA SER A 322 -29.79 42.72 -11.48
C SER A 322 -28.49 43.34 -11.98
N SER A 323 -28.32 43.35 -13.31
CA SER A 323 -27.14 43.76 -14.10
C SER A 323 -26.68 45.22 -13.88
N THR A 324 -27.08 45.85 -12.78
CA THR A 324 -27.06 47.30 -12.58
C THR A 324 -25.72 47.81 -12.02
N HIS A 325 -24.84 46.94 -11.51
CA HIS A 325 -23.47 47.31 -11.14
C HIS A 325 -22.53 46.14 -11.48
N GLY A 326 -21.30 46.39 -11.94
CA GLY A 326 -20.32 45.41 -12.46
C GLY A 326 -19.94 44.20 -11.58
N VAL A 327 -20.61 44.03 -10.44
CA VAL A 327 -20.53 42.93 -9.49
C VAL A 327 -20.81 41.56 -10.13
N GLY A 328 -21.77 41.45 -11.06
CA GLY A 328 -22.10 40.18 -11.73
C GLY A 328 -20.98 39.67 -12.66
N ALA A 329 -20.29 40.58 -13.36
CA ALA A 329 -19.14 40.24 -14.19
C ALA A 329 -17.94 39.84 -13.32
N ALA A 330 -17.67 40.59 -12.25
CA ALA A 330 -16.62 40.26 -11.28
C ALA A 330 -16.85 38.90 -10.62
N ALA A 331 -18.08 38.60 -10.18
CA ALA A 331 -18.44 37.29 -9.62
C ALA A 331 -18.24 36.15 -10.61
N THR A 332 -18.50 36.37 -11.90
CA THR A 332 -18.25 35.36 -12.94
C THR A 332 -16.75 35.12 -13.13
N VAL A 333 -15.92 36.16 -13.14
CA VAL A 333 -14.45 36.03 -13.20
C VAL A 333 -13.93 35.25 -11.99
N VAL A 334 -14.43 35.55 -10.78
CA VAL A 334 -14.09 34.80 -9.57
C VAL A 334 -14.49 33.33 -9.71
N GLY A 335 -15.70 33.05 -10.21
CA GLY A 335 -16.17 31.68 -10.43
C GLY A 335 -15.26 30.89 -11.38
N VAL A 336 -14.94 31.46 -12.54
CA VAL A 336 -14.05 30.85 -13.53
C VAL A 336 -12.64 30.64 -12.96
N ALA A 337 -12.07 31.65 -12.32
CA ALA A 337 -10.71 31.59 -11.76
C ALA A 337 -10.62 30.57 -10.61
N ALA A 338 -11.59 30.56 -9.70
CA ALA A 338 -11.66 29.60 -8.61
C ALA A 338 -11.82 28.17 -9.13
N GLY A 339 -12.68 27.96 -10.14
CA GLY A 339 -12.84 26.65 -10.78
C GLY A 339 -11.56 26.18 -11.49
N ALA A 340 -10.90 27.06 -12.23
CA ALA A 340 -9.63 26.73 -12.89
C ALA A 340 -8.54 26.36 -11.86
N LEU A 341 -8.40 27.14 -10.79
CA LEU A 341 -7.46 26.86 -9.71
C LEU A 341 -7.81 25.55 -8.99
N ALA A 342 -9.09 25.26 -8.78
CA ALA A 342 -9.53 24.00 -8.18
C ALA A 342 -9.10 22.78 -9.00
N SER A 343 -9.14 22.87 -10.34
CA SER A 343 -8.64 21.80 -11.22
C SER A 343 -7.12 21.61 -11.10
N VAL A 344 -6.36 22.70 -10.96
CA VAL A 344 -4.91 22.62 -10.69
C VAL A 344 -4.64 21.94 -9.36
N VAL A 345 -5.32 22.35 -8.28
CA VAL A 345 -5.20 21.75 -6.95
C VAL A 345 -5.54 20.26 -6.98
N ASN A 346 -6.65 19.88 -7.61
CA ASN A 346 -7.06 18.48 -7.79
C ASN A 346 -6.01 17.67 -8.55
N THR A 347 -5.42 18.25 -9.60
CA THR A 347 -4.34 17.63 -10.38
C THR A 347 -3.06 17.45 -9.55
N LEU A 348 -2.69 18.44 -8.75
CA LEU A 348 -1.53 18.33 -7.86
C LEU A 348 -1.75 17.27 -6.78
N GLU A 349 -2.92 17.25 -6.12
CA GLU A 349 -3.23 16.30 -5.06
C GLU A 349 -3.26 14.85 -5.58
N HIS A 350 -4.12 14.58 -6.56
CA HIS A 350 -4.42 13.23 -7.00
C HIS A 350 -3.60 12.79 -8.20
N GLY A 351 -3.25 13.71 -9.11
CA GLY A 351 -2.38 13.44 -10.26
C GLY A 351 -0.91 13.42 -9.87
N GLY A 352 -0.49 14.30 -8.96
CA GLY A 352 0.83 14.25 -8.32
C GLY A 352 0.96 13.15 -7.26
N GLN A 353 -0.14 12.43 -6.96
CA GLN A 353 -0.19 11.31 -6.02
C GLN A 353 0.43 11.63 -4.65
N VAL A 354 0.18 12.83 -4.12
CA VAL A 354 0.80 13.31 -2.86
C VAL A 354 0.48 12.37 -1.68
N GLY A 355 -0.70 11.75 -1.71
CA GLY A 355 -1.09 10.69 -0.79
C GLY A 355 -0.23 9.44 -0.82
N MET A 356 0.06 8.94 -2.03
CA MET A 356 0.96 7.80 -2.23
C MET A 356 2.36 8.14 -1.72
N VAL A 357 2.85 9.36 -2.00
CA VAL A 357 4.16 9.83 -1.54
C VAL A 357 4.24 9.87 0.00
N PHE A 358 3.18 10.34 0.66
CA PHE A 358 3.08 10.31 2.12
C PHE A 358 3.22 8.89 2.67
N GLU A 359 2.43 7.93 2.17
CA GLU A 359 2.51 6.55 2.65
C GLU A 359 3.81 5.86 2.27
N MET A 360 4.42 6.20 1.13
CA MET A 360 5.75 5.71 0.76
C MET A 360 6.79 6.10 1.82
N TYR A 361 6.85 7.38 2.21
CA TYR A 361 7.76 7.82 3.25
C TYR A 361 7.46 7.19 4.62
N ARG A 362 6.17 7.11 4.98
CA ARG A 362 5.73 6.49 6.24
C ARG A 362 6.07 5.00 6.31
N SER A 363 5.91 4.30 5.19
CA SER A 363 6.26 2.88 5.00
C SER A 363 7.78 2.67 5.11
N ASN A 364 8.58 3.52 4.47
CA ASN A 364 10.05 3.46 4.56
C ASN A 364 10.52 3.67 6.00
N ALA A 365 9.99 4.65 6.73
CA ALA A 365 10.29 4.82 8.14
C ALA A 365 9.92 3.57 8.98
N GLY A 366 8.77 2.93 8.69
CA GLY A 366 8.39 1.65 9.28
C GLY A 366 9.36 0.51 8.99
N PHE A 367 9.85 0.42 7.75
CA PHE A 367 10.82 -0.58 7.34
C PHE A 367 12.14 -0.44 8.12
N PHE A 368 12.65 0.79 8.25
CA PHE A 368 13.87 1.07 8.98
C PHE A 368 13.73 0.82 10.47
N ARG A 369 12.61 1.22 11.08
CA ARG A 369 12.31 0.93 12.48
C ARG A 369 12.24 -0.58 12.74
N LEU A 370 11.63 -1.35 11.86
CA LEU A 370 11.62 -2.81 11.99
C LEU A 370 13.01 -3.43 11.85
N MET A 371 13.89 -2.83 11.06
CA MET A 371 15.28 -3.27 10.96
C MET A 371 16.03 -3.00 12.25
N GLU A 372 15.87 -1.79 12.82
CA GLU A 372 16.42 -1.38 14.12
C GLU A 372 15.93 -2.31 15.23
N GLU A 373 14.62 -2.51 15.37
CA GLU A 373 14.01 -3.41 16.37
C GLU A 373 14.52 -4.86 16.19
N SER A 374 14.74 -5.30 14.95
CA SER A 374 15.31 -6.61 14.66
C SER A 374 16.78 -6.71 15.06
N ILE A 375 17.59 -5.66 14.86
CA ILE A 375 18.98 -5.61 15.32
C ILE A 375 19.01 -5.63 16.85
N GLU A 376 18.25 -4.75 17.49
CA GLU A 376 18.19 -4.61 18.94
C GLU A 376 17.71 -5.89 19.62
N SER A 377 16.69 -6.55 19.06
CA SER A 377 16.20 -7.84 19.55
C SER A 377 17.25 -8.94 19.50
N ASN A 378 18.08 -9.00 18.45
CA ASN A 378 19.15 -10.00 18.36
C ASN A 378 20.32 -9.67 19.31
N LEU A 379 20.63 -8.39 19.51
CA LEU A 379 21.67 -7.96 20.44
C LEU A 379 21.29 -8.17 21.92
N LYS A 380 19.99 -8.06 22.26
CA LYS A 380 19.48 -8.24 23.63
C LYS A 380 19.20 -9.70 24.02
N GLU A 381 18.93 -10.59 23.07
CA GLU A 381 18.63 -12.00 23.36
C GLU A 381 19.86 -12.67 23.97
N THR A 382 19.74 -13.23 25.18
CA THR A 382 20.88 -13.81 25.90
C THR A 382 21.13 -15.25 25.46
N ASP A 383 20.09 -15.93 24.98
CA ASP A 383 20.18 -17.29 24.47
C ASP A 383 20.66 -17.30 23.01
N VAL A 384 21.87 -17.82 22.81
CA VAL A 384 22.56 -17.85 21.52
C VAL A 384 21.83 -18.74 20.50
N GLU A 385 21.12 -19.78 20.92
CA GLU A 385 20.32 -20.66 20.05
C GLU A 385 19.03 -19.99 19.57
N ARG A 386 18.59 -18.92 20.25
CA ARG A 386 17.39 -18.14 19.90
C ARG A 386 17.69 -16.93 19.03
N ARG A 387 18.95 -16.56 18.89
CA ARG A 387 19.41 -15.53 17.95
C ARG A 387 19.36 -16.07 16.52
N GLU A 388 19.06 -15.19 15.56
CA GLU A 388 19.38 -15.49 14.17
C GLU A 388 20.89 -15.62 14.04
N ASN A 389 21.38 -16.56 13.20
CA ASN A 389 22.81 -16.73 13.00
C ASN A 389 23.45 -15.41 12.55
N GLY A 390 24.54 -14.99 13.21
CA GLY A 390 25.12 -13.65 13.02
C GLY A 390 25.55 -13.35 11.59
N GLU A 391 26.14 -14.32 10.88
CA GLU A 391 26.60 -14.12 9.50
C GLU A 391 25.42 -14.01 8.51
N VAL A 392 24.40 -14.85 8.70
CA VAL A 392 23.15 -14.79 7.93
C VAL A 392 22.42 -13.48 8.19
N PHE A 393 22.37 -13.06 9.45
CA PHE A 393 21.74 -11.81 9.87
C PHE A 393 22.46 -10.60 9.27
N GLN A 394 23.79 -10.55 9.33
CA GLN A 394 24.60 -9.49 8.71
C GLN A 394 24.32 -9.40 7.20
N THR A 395 24.27 -10.56 6.53
CA THR A 395 23.96 -10.63 5.10
C THR A 395 22.56 -10.11 4.80
N LYS A 396 21.55 -10.48 5.61
CA LYS A 396 20.18 -10.00 5.48
C LYS A 396 20.10 -8.47 5.66
N VAL A 397 20.76 -7.91 6.67
CA VAL A 397 20.80 -6.46 6.91
C VAL A 397 21.48 -5.73 5.76
N ALA A 398 22.65 -6.21 5.32
CA ALA A 398 23.38 -5.62 4.20
C ALA A 398 22.53 -5.57 2.92
N LEU A 399 21.92 -6.69 2.55
CA LEU A 399 21.06 -6.77 1.36
C LEU A 399 19.81 -5.90 1.48
N LYS A 400 19.19 -5.84 2.67
CA LYS A 400 18.04 -4.97 2.93
C LYS A 400 18.38 -3.47 2.91
N LEU A 401 19.64 -3.11 3.12
CA LEU A 401 20.14 -1.74 2.97
C LEU A 401 20.74 -1.47 1.58
N GLY A 402 20.79 -2.47 0.69
CA GLY A 402 21.41 -2.35 -0.63
C GLY A 402 22.92 -2.18 -0.59
N ARG A 403 23.57 -2.67 0.47
CA ARG A 403 25.03 -2.60 0.65
C ARG A 403 25.66 -3.98 0.52
N SER A 404 26.91 -4.01 0.08
CA SER A 404 27.73 -5.21 0.26
C SER A 404 28.16 -5.36 1.74
N LEU A 405 28.59 -6.56 2.15
CA LEU A 405 29.08 -6.80 3.51
C LEU A 405 30.24 -5.85 3.88
N SER A 406 31.16 -5.61 2.93
CA SER A 406 32.30 -4.71 3.14
C SER A 406 31.87 -3.25 3.30
N GLU A 407 30.87 -2.82 2.53
CA GLU A 407 30.31 -1.47 2.64
C GLU A 407 29.57 -1.24 3.96
N LEU A 408 28.84 -2.25 4.44
CA LEU A 408 28.17 -2.18 5.74
C LEU A 408 29.18 -2.04 6.89
N LYS A 409 30.29 -2.78 6.82
CA LYS A 409 31.41 -2.68 7.77
C LYS A 409 32.12 -1.33 7.72
N ASN A 410 32.28 -0.76 6.53
CA ASN A 410 32.87 0.56 6.36
C ASN A 410 31.96 1.66 6.91
N LEU A 411 30.64 1.51 6.77
CA LEU A 411 29.64 2.42 7.32
C LEU A 411 29.73 2.46 8.84
N SER A 412 29.67 1.30 9.52
CA SER A 412 29.78 1.23 10.99
C SER A 412 31.11 1.79 11.50
N SER A 413 32.22 1.45 10.83
CA SER A 413 33.57 1.93 11.19
C SER A 413 33.73 3.44 10.98
N SER A 414 33.02 4.02 10.02
CA SER A 414 33.05 5.46 9.77
C SER A 414 32.20 6.22 10.76
N SER A 415 30.99 5.72 11.06
CA SER A 415 30.11 6.30 12.08
C SER A 415 30.76 6.35 13.46
N SER A 416 31.45 5.27 13.88
CA SER A 416 32.21 5.23 15.13
C SER A 416 33.28 6.35 15.23
N ARG A 417 33.82 6.84 14.10
CA ARG A 417 34.81 7.94 14.06
C ARG A 417 34.18 9.34 14.13
N TYR A 418 32.91 9.49 13.75
CA TYR A 418 32.18 10.76 13.79
C TYR A 418 31.65 11.12 15.19
N ILE A 419 31.76 10.22 16.17
CA ILE A 419 31.49 10.47 17.60
C ILE A 419 32.66 11.27 18.25
N ASN A 420 33.14 12.30 17.57
CA ASN A 420 34.00 13.35 18.14
C ASN A 420 33.20 14.66 18.15
N PRO A 421 33.24 15.46 19.23
CA PRO A 421 32.25 16.53 19.53
C PRO A 421 32.30 17.76 18.59
N HIS A 422 33.05 17.70 17.49
CA HIS A 422 33.18 18.77 16.49
C HIS A 422 32.83 18.34 15.06
N GLY A 423 32.33 17.10 14.85
CA GLY A 423 31.83 16.66 13.54
C GLY A 423 30.39 17.12 13.32
N SER A 424 30.12 17.90 12.27
CA SER A 424 28.75 18.25 11.87
C SER A 424 27.97 17.00 11.46
N SER A 425 26.78 16.79 12.04
CA SER A 425 25.88 15.68 11.71
C SER A 425 25.41 15.66 10.25
N ASP A 426 25.65 16.71 9.48
CA ASP A 426 25.23 16.84 8.07
C ASP A 426 26.05 15.99 7.08
N SER A 427 27.18 15.38 7.49
CA SER A 427 28.04 14.57 6.61
C SER A 427 27.93 13.05 6.82
N GLU A 428 27.08 12.59 7.73
CA GLU A 428 26.88 11.16 7.99
C GLU A 428 25.98 10.54 6.91
N GLU A 429 26.52 9.54 6.21
CA GLU A 429 25.88 8.83 5.09
C GLU A 429 24.66 8.02 5.58
N PHE A 430 23.58 7.98 4.78
CA PHE A 430 22.41 7.14 5.06
C PHE A 430 22.79 5.67 5.18
N ALA A 431 22.12 4.92 6.06
CA ALA A 431 22.37 3.48 6.15
C ALA A 431 21.88 2.78 4.88
N SER A 432 20.76 3.22 4.31
CA SER A 432 20.24 2.70 3.04
C SER A 432 20.96 3.29 1.83
N LYS A 433 21.19 2.45 0.81
CA LYS A 433 21.48 2.86 -0.57
C LYS A 433 20.32 2.60 -1.54
N LEU A 434 19.24 1.96 -1.07
CA LEU A 434 18.12 1.54 -1.91
C LEU A 434 17.09 2.64 -2.16
N PHE A 435 17.01 3.62 -1.27
CA PHE A 435 15.92 4.60 -1.22
C PHE A 435 16.44 6.03 -1.18
#